data_AF-A0A8D0H6U1-F1
#
_entry.id   AF-A0A8D0H6U1-F1
#
_cell.length_a   1.000
_cell.length_b   1.000
_cell.length_c   1.000
_cell.angle_alpha   90.00
_cell.angle_beta   90.00
_cell.angle_gamma   90.00
#
_symmetry.space_group_name_H-M   'P 1'
#
loop_
_entity.id
_entity.type
_entity.pdbx_description
1 polymer ?
#
loop_
_entity_poly.entity_id
_entity_poly.type
_entity_poly.pdbx_seq_one_letter_code
_entity_poly.pdbx_strand_id
1 'polypeptide(L)'
;LTVSLFLLLSKGKSAVVRMNSFFCTLCPSMPDYNGLGFFFSICYLQLTISYIETVTPSAERQKHLKRQYCFECDCLLCQTQGKDADMLAGEEHAWKEAKDVIAKVGEPKSQKEWEQVLVMCQTFLKSKGAHLQDTNIYQLKILDYAMDACINLGLFEEALLYGDRTLELYRRYYPGFHPLRAVQMMRVGKLQYNQDRIPQALETLKQAYAIMKVTHGSEHSLVQDLMELKGQCEAGMPV
;
A
#
# COMPACT_ATOMS: atom_id res chain seq x y z
N LEU A 1 -14.04 9.16 4.92
CA LEU A 1 -12.85 8.61 5.61
C LEU A 1 -11.85 8.16 4.55
N THR A 2 -11.27 9.13 3.84
CA THR A 2 -10.04 8.93 3.07
C THR A 2 -8.93 8.74 4.10
N VAL A 3 -8.24 7.60 4.05
CA VAL A 3 -7.01 7.39 4.82
C VAL A 3 -5.92 8.23 4.13
N SER A 4 -6.08 9.55 4.23
CA SER A 4 -5.03 10.51 3.99
C SER A 4 -3.99 10.26 5.06
N LEU A 5 -2.86 9.73 4.61
CA LEU A 5 -1.57 9.58 5.26
C LEU A 5 -1.31 10.64 6.36
N PHE A 6 -1.91 10.46 7.54
CA PHE A 6 -1.54 11.16 8.76
C PHE A 6 -0.41 10.36 9.41
N LEU A 7 0.73 10.31 8.72
CA LEU A 7 1.99 10.08 9.41
C LEU A 7 2.26 11.35 10.23
N LEU A 8 2.06 11.20 11.53
CA LEU A 8 2.34 12.13 12.60
C LEU A 8 3.68 12.87 12.38
N LEU A 9 3.62 14.06 11.76
CA LEU A 9 4.54 15.15 12.05
C LEU A 9 4.13 15.76 13.40
N SER A 10 4.40 15.02 14.47
CA SER A 10 4.33 15.53 15.83
C SER A 10 5.49 16.51 16.05
N LYS A 11 5.13 17.79 16.17
CA LYS A 11 5.90 18.90 16.77
C LYS A 11 7.10 19.43 15.97
N GLY A 12 6.81 20.34 15.05
CA GLY A 12 7.38 21.70 15.13
C GLY A 12 8.91 21.85 15.07
N LYS A 13 9.59 21.14 14.17
CA LYS A 13 10.92 21.55 13.67
C LYS A 13 10.98 21.32 12.16
N SER A 14 11.07 22.40 11.40
CA SER A 14 11.38 22.36 9.97
C SER A 14 12.77 21.77 9.78
N ALA A 15 12.84 20.48 9.45
CA ALA A 15 14.03 19.90 8.85
C ALA A 15 13.86 19.96 7.33
N VAL A 16 14.50 20.94 6.70
CA VAL A 16 14.74 20.92 5.26
C VAL A 16 15.73 19.79 5.03
N VAL A 17 15.25 18.58 4.73
CA VAL A 17 16.10 17.50 4.23
C VAL A 17 16.42 17.85 2.78
N ARG A 18 17.50 18.61 2.60
CA ARG A 18 18.15 18.84 1.31
C ARG A 18 18.87 17.53 0.93
N MET A 19 18.24 16.69 0.13
CA MET A 19 18.91 15.53 -0.49
C MET A 19 19.27 15.91 -1.92
N ASN A 20 20.43 16.55 -2.08
CA ASN A 20 21.10 16.59 -3.37
C ASN A 20 21.97 15.34 -3.50
N SER A 21 21.70 14.61 -4.57
CA SER A 21 22.58 13.73 -5.33
C SER A 21 24.06 13.73 -4.95
N PHE A 22 24.58 12.57 -4.55
CA PHE A 22 25.82 12.04 -5.11
C PHE A 22 25.73 10.51 -5.11
N PHE A 23 25.73 9.93 -6.31
CA PHE A 23 26.16 8.57 -6.53
C PHE A 23 27.53 8.38 -5.87
N CYS A 24 27.66 7.37 -5.01
CA CYS A 24 28.93 6.69 -4.83
C CYS A 24 28.83 5.33 -5.53
N THR A 25 28.80 5.36 -6.86
CA THR A 25 29.31 4.24 -7.65
C THR A 25 30.81 4.18 -7.41
N LEU A 26 31.32 2.96 -7.24
CA LEU A 26 32.71 2.57 -6.98
C LEU A 26 33.04 2.43 -5.48
N CYS A 27 32.87 1.22 -4.96
CA CYS A 27 33.97 0.62 -4.22
C CYS A 27 34.78 -0.18 -5.25
N PRO A 28 35.78 0.41 -5.95
CA PRO A 28 36.69 -0.40 -6.72
C PRO A 28 37.58 -1.13 -5.71
N SER A 29 37.72 -2.43 -5.89
CA SER A 29 38.74 -3.26 -5.27
C SER A 29 40.08 -2.51 -5.20
N MET A 30 40.53 -2.19 -3.99
CA MET A 30 41.91 -1.74 -3.76
C MET A 30 42.82 -2.96 -3.56
N PRO A 31 44.07 -2.90 -4.05
CA PRO A 31 44.99 -4.03 -4.07
C PRO A 31 45.57 -4.32 -2.68
N ASP A 32 45.98 -5.57 -2.50
CA ASP A 32 46.64 -6.12 -1.32
C ASP A 32 47.71 -5.19 -0.74
N TYR A 33 47.47 -4.71 0.48
CA TYR A 33 48.51 -4.17 1.35
C TYR A 33 48.55 -4.99 2.64
N ASN A 34 49.66 -5.73 2.79
CA ASN A 34 49.98 -6.47 3.99
C ASN A 34 50.17 -5.52 5.18
N GLY A 35 49.21 -5.52 6.10
CA GLY A 35 49.33 -4.82 7.37
C GLY A 35 48.16 -5.14 8.28
N LEU A 36 48.42 -5.82 9.40
CA LEU A 36 47.46 -6.11 10.45
C LEU A 36 46.77 -4.82 10.93
N GLY A 37 45.54 -4.59 10.48
CA GLY A 37 44.65 -3.54 10.96
C GLY A 37 43.22 -4.00 10.77
N PHE A 38 42.51 -4.27 11.87
CA PHE A 38 41.07 -4.51 11.84
C PHE A 38 40.36 -3.24 11.32
N PHE A 39 40.07 -3.19 10.02
CA PHE A 39 39.23 -2.17 9.43
C PHE A 39 37.76 -2.57 9.64
N PHE A 40 37.14 -2.02 10.68
CA PHE A 40 35.68 -1.92 10.74
C PHE A 40 35.23 -1.01 9.59
N SER A 41 34.81 -1.61 8.48
CA SER A 41 34.07 -0.89 7.43
C SER A 41 32.69 -0.54 7.99
N ILE A 42 32.56 0.67 8.55
CA ILE A 42 31.26 1.22 8.94
C ILE A 42 30.49 1.51 7.65
N CYS A 43 29.61 0.58 7.27
CA CYS A 43 28.65 0.79 6.20
C CYS A 43 27.60 1.79 6.71
N TYR A 44 27.76 3.08 6.38
CA TYR A 44 26.74 4.08 6.68
C TYR A 44 25.46 3.72 5.92
N LEU A 45 24.48 3.14 6.62
CA LEU A 45 23.17 2.89 6.07
C LEU A 45 22.44 4.23 5.93
N GLN A 46 22.20 4.66 4.69
CA GLN A 46 21.38 5.83 4.42
C GLN A 46 19.92 5.48 4.71
N LEU A 47 19.30 6.23 5.62
CA LEU A 47 17.87 6.11 5.92
C LEU A 47 17.07 6.78 4.79
N THR A 48 16.14 6.03 4.19
CA THR A 48 15.27 6.53 3.11
C THR A 48 13.82 6.17 3.41
N ILE A 49 12.91 7.10 3.12
CA ILE A 49 11.46 6.86 3.12
C ILE A 49 10.89 7.23 1.75
N SER A 50 9.78 6.60 1.33
CA SER A 50 9.09 7.00 0.10
C SER A 50 8.27 8.25 0.34
N TYR A 51 8.43 9.26 -0.51
CA TYR A 51 7.64 10.50 -0.44
C TYR A 51 6.31 10.40 -1.20
N ILE A 52 6.16 9.35 -2.01
CA ILE A 52 5.05 9.16 -2.93
C ILE A 52 4.52 7.74 -2.85
N GLU A 53 3.34 7.52 -3.41
CA GLU A 53 2.82 6.17 -3.60
C GLU A 53 3.75 5.38 -4.53
N THR A 54 4.27 4.26 -4.03
CA THR A 54 5.20 3.39 -4.77
C THR A 54 4.48 2.48 -5.75
N VAL A 55 3.19 2.21 -5.53
CA VAL A 55 2.33 1.41 -6.42
C VAL A 55 1.74 2.30 -7.51
N THR A 56 2.65 2.89 -8.27
CA THR A 56 2.40 3.69 -9.47
C THR A 56 3.52 3.44 -10.47
N PRO A 57 3.28 3.52 -11.80
CA PRO A 57 4.30 3.24 -12.81
C PRO A 57 5.45 4.24 -12.72
N SER A 58 6.66 3.81 -13.09
CA SER A 58 7.89 4.58 -12.94
C SER A 58 7.83 5.94 -13.65
N ALA A 59 7.21 6.03 -14.83
CA ALA A 59 7.00 7.29 -15.52
C ALA A 59 6.12 8.29 -14.72
N GLU A 60 5.07 7.80 -14.05
CA GLU A 60 4.22 8.63 -13.20
C GLU A 60 4.96 9.08 -11.94
N ARG A 61 5.76 8.19 -11.33
CA ARG A 61 6.63 8.52 -10.21
C ARG A 61 7.63 9.63 -10.57
N GLN A 62 8.34 9.50 -11.69
CA GLN A 62 9.28 10.52 -12.16
C GLN A 62 8.61 11.88 -12.38
N LYS A 63 7.44 11.86 -13.03
CA LYS A 63 6.66 13.08 -13.27
C LYS A 63 6.22 13.74 -11.97
N HIS A 64 5.77 12.97 -10.98
CA HIS A 64 5.37 13.50 -9.67
C HIS A 64 6.58 14.05 -8.90
N LEU A 65 7.68 13.28 -8.79
CA LEU A 65 8.89 13.69 -8.08
C LEU A 65 9.51 14.95 -8.67
N LYS A 66 9.61 15.02 -10.01
CA LYS A 66 10.13 16.20 -10.70
C LYS A 66 9.25 17.44 -10.50
N ARG A 67 7.92 17.27 -10.50
CA ARG A 67 6.98 18.39 -10.34
C ARG A 67 6.92 18.94 -8.93
N GLN A 68 6.93 18.07 -7.92
CA GLN A 68 6.70 18.47 -6.52
C GLN A 68 8.00 18.64 -5.73
N TYR A 69 9.01 17.82 -6.01
CA TYR A 69 10.27 17.75 -5.26
C TYR A 69 11.49 18.13 -6.10
N CYS A 70 11.29 18.46 -7.39
CA CYS A 70 12.33 18.99 -8.29
C CYS A 70 13.56 18.09 -8.48
N PHE A 71 13.39 16.76 -8.43
CA PHE A 71 14.47 15.82 -8.72
C PHE A 71 13.99 14.65 -9.59
N GLU A 72 14.94 13.99 -10.25
CA GLU A 72 14.74 12.74 -10.99
C GLU A 72 15.28 11.58 -10.17
N CYS A 73 14.50 10.51 -10.04
CA CYS A 73 14.84 9.37 -9.20
C CYS A 73 15.67 8.35 -9.97
N ASP A 74 16.81 7.98 -9.44
CA ASP A 74 17.76 7.02 -10.04
C ASP A 74 17.71 5.65 -9.35
N CYS A 75 16.70 5.37 -8.50
CA CYS A 75 16.63 4.10 -7.80
C CYS A 75 16.44 2.91 -8.76
N LEU A 76 16.83 1.70 -8.31
CA LEU A 76 16.76 0.49 -9.12
C LEU A 76 15.37 0.23 -9.71
N LEU A 77 14.29 0.56 -8.99
CA LEU A 77 12.92 0.41 -9.49
C LEU A 77 12.61 1.34 -10.66
N CYS A 78 13.12 2.58 -10.63
CA CYS A 78 12.97 3.53 -11.74
C CYS A 78 13.87 3.18 -12.92
N GLN A 79 15.07 2.64 -12.67
CA GLN A 79 16.00 2.22 -13.73
C GLN A 79 15.51 0.96 -14.46
N THR A 80 15.04 -0.04 -13.72
CA THR A 80 14.63 -1.33 -14.30
C THR A 80 13.20 -1.33 -14.83
N GLN A 81 12.34 -0.45 -14.30
CA GLN A 81 10.89 -0.43 -14.59
C GLN A 81 10.22 -1.80 -14.40
N GLY A 82 10.83 -2.68 -13.59
CA GLY A 82 10.53 -4.12 -13.63
C GLY A 82 9.12 -4.49 -13.20
N LYS A 83 8.40 -3.61 -12.49
CA LYS A 83 7.00 -3.81 -12.09
C LYS A 83 6.00 -3.10 -13.01
N ASP A 84 6.44 -2.19 -13.89
CA ASP A 84 5.53 -1.34 -14.67
C ASP A 84 4.67 -2.18 -15.63
N ALA A 85 5.24 -3.23 -16.22
CA ALA A 85 4.51 -4.16 -17.09
C ALA A 85 3.36 -4.86 -16.36
N ASP A 86 3.59 -5.36 -15.15
CA ASP A 86 2.56 -5.99 -14.32
C ASP A 86 1.50 -4.97 -13.88
N MET A 87 1.93 -3.76 -13.51
CA MET A 87 1.04 -2.68 -13.06
C MET A 87 0.08 -2.24 -14.16
N LEU A 88 0.53 -2.27 -15.41
CA LEU A 88 -0.22 -1.86 -16.61
C LEU A 88 -0.76 -3.06 -17.41
N ALA A 89 -0.74 -4.26 -16.84
CA ALA A 89 -1.17 -5.47 -17.53
C ALA A 89 -2.67 -5.43 -17.90
N GLY A 90 -2.99 -5.91 -19.10
CA GLY A 90 -4.33 -5.82 -19.69
C GLY A 90 -4.43 -4.79 -20.82
N GLU A 91 -5.65 -4.54 -21.28
CA GLU A 91 -5.88 -3.66 -22.41
C GLU A 91 -5.72 -2.18 -22.06
N GLU A 92 -4.94 -1.44 -22.86
CA GLU A 92 -4.61 -0.04 -22.61
C GLU A 92 -5.83 0.86 -22.48
N HIS A 93 -6.84 0.66 -23.33
CA HIS A 93 -8.06 1.45 -23.28
C HIS A 93 -8.82 1.21 -21.96
N ALA A 94 -8.81 -0.02 -21.44
CA ALA A 94 -9.53 -0.39 -20.22
C ALA A 94 -8.89 0.22 -18.98
N TRP A 95 -7.55 0.19 -18.85
CA TRP A 95 -6.91 0.81 -17.70
C TRP A 95 -6.87 2.34 -17.79
N LYS A 96 -6.91 2.94 -19.00
CA LYS A 96 -7.13 4.39 -19.14
C LYS A 96 -8.52 4.80 -18.65
N GLU A 97 -9.55 4.04 -19.00
CA GLU A 97 -10.90 4.27 -18.48
C GLU A 97 -10.96 4.10 -16.95
N ALA A 98 -10.23 3.13 -16.38
CA ALA A 98 -10.09 3.00 -14.94
C ALA A 98 -9.52 4.28 -14.30
N LYS A 99 -8.53 4.92 -14.92
CA LYS A 99 -7.97 6.20 -14.45
C LYS A 99 -9.01 7.31 -14.48
N ASP A 100 -9.85 7.35 -15.50
CA ASP A 100 -10.91 8.35 -15.62
C ASP A 100 -11.98 8.16 -14.54
N VAL A 101 -12.31 6.90 -14.20
CA VAL A 101 -13.19 6.59 -13.06
C VAL A 101 -12.53 7.02 -11.75
N ILE A 102 -11.28 6.64 -11.50
CA ILE A 102 -10.51 7.01 -10.30
C ILE A 102 -10.46 8.53 -10.11
N ALA A 103 -10.21 9.28 -11.18
CA ALA A 103 -10.13 10.74 -11.12
C ALA A 103 -11.45 11.41 -10.70
N LYS A 104 -12.60 10.74 -10.89
CA LYS A 104 -13.93 11.23 -10.52
C LYS A 104 -14.34 10.88 -9.10
N VAL A 105 -13.68 9.93 -8.43
CA VAL A 105 -14.10 9.43 -7.11
C VAL A 105 -14.04 10.51 -6.01
N GLY A 106 -13.20 11.54 -6.16
CA GLY A 106 -13.16 12.68 -5.24
C GLY A 106 -13.02 12.27 -3.77
N GLU A 107 -13.63 13.04 -2.88
CA GLU A 107 -13.73 12.73 -1.45
C GLU A 107 -15.21 12.66 -1.04
N PRO A 108 -15.81 11.45 -1.04
CA PRO A 108 -17.23 11.30 -0.71
C PRO A 108 -17.51 11.68 0.75
N LYS A 109 -18.51 12.55 0.95
CA LYS A 109 -18.92 13.08 2.27
C LYS A 109 -20.34 12.70 2.67
N SER A 110 -21.14 12.19 1.73
CA SER A 110 -22.52 11.81 1.95
C SER A 110 -22.80 10.38 1.48
N GLN A 111 -23.86 9.77 2.01
CA GLN A 111 -24.29 8.42 1.59
C GLN A 111 -24.54 8.36 0.07
N LYS A 112 -25.19 9.38 -0.50
CA LYS A 112 -25.47 9.49 -1.93
C LYS A 112 -24.19 9.53 -2.79
N GLU A 113 -23.13 10.15 -2.30
CA GLU A 113 -21.84 10.16 -3.00
C GLU A 113 -21.17 8.78 -2.95
N TRP A 114 -21.26 8.07 -1.82
CA TRP A 114 -20.78 6.69 -1.74
C TRP A 114 -21.54 5.74 -2.67
N GLU A 115 -22.86 5.90 -2.80
CA GLU A 115 -23.67 5.15 -3.77
C GLU A 115 -23.20 5.40 -5.22
N GLN A 116 -22.89 6.65 -5.57
CA GLN A 116 -22.36 6.98 -6.90
C GLN A 116 -21.00 6.33 -7.14
N VAL A 117 -20.09 6.39 -6.15
CA VAL A 117 -18.78 5.72 -6.24
C VAL A 117 -18.95 4.22 -6.44
N LEU A 118 -19.84 3.58 -5.68
CA LEU A 118 -20.08 2.14 -5.80
C LEU A 118 -20.62 1.79 -7.19
N VAL A 119 -21.60 2.53 -7.70
CA VAL A 119 -22.17 2.32 -9.04
C VAL A 119 -21.11 2.46 -10.12
N MET A 120 -20.26 3.49 -10.04
CA MET A 120 -19.16 3.68 -10.99
C MET A 120 -18.17 2.51 -10.97
N CYS A 121 -17.75 2.08 -9.78
CA CYS A 121 -16.81 0.96 -9.62
C CYS A 121 -17.41 -0.35 -10.12
N GLN A 122 -18.65 -0.67 -9.73
CA GLN A 122 -19.34 -1.89 -10.18
C GLN A 122 -19.56 -1.90 -11.69
N THR A 123 -19.94 -0.76 -12.28
CA THR A 123 -20.12 -0.63 -13.73
C THR A 123 -18.82 -0.93 -14.45
N PHE A 124 -17.71 -0.32 -14.02
CA PHE A 124 -16.39 -0.57 -14.57
C PHE A 124 -15.95 -2.03 -14.42
N LEU A 125 -16.09 -2.62 -13.22
CA LEU A 125 -15.67 -4.00 -12.96
C LEU A 125 -16.49 -5.01 -13.78
N LYS A 126 -17.78 -4.75 -14.03
CA LYS A 126 -18.64 -5.61 -14.86
C LYS A 126 -18.34 -5.49 -16.35
N SER A 127 -18.08 -4.28 -16.85
CA SER A 127 -17.90 -4.03 -18.28
C SER A 127 -16.46 -4.20 -18.77
N LYS A 128 -15.48 -3.80 -17.95
CA LYS A 128 -14.07 -3.69 -18.31
C LYS A 128 -13.14 -4.54 -17.45
N GLY A 129 -13.60 -5.03 -16.30
CA GLY A 129 -12.77 -5.80 -15.37
C GLY A 129 -12.13 -7.06 -15.99
N ALA A 130 -12.82 -7.73 -16.93
CA ALA A 130 -12.29 -8.92 -17.61
C ALA A 130 -11.18 -8.62 -18.64
N HIS A 131 -11.05 -7.36 -19.06
CA HIS A 131 -10.00 -6.90 -19.99
C HIS A 131 -8.72 -6.49 -19.27
N LEU A 132 -8.74 -6.50 -17.94
CA LEU A 132 -7.59 -6.23 -17.08
C LEU A 132 -7.11 -7.54 -16.44
N GLN A 133 -5.81 -7.65 -16.27
CA GLN A 133 -5.25 -8.76 -15.49
C GLN A 133 -5.33 -8.42 -14.01
N ASP A 134 -5.44 -9.45 -13.16
CA ASP A 134 -5.52 -9.26 -11.71
C ASP A 134 -4.34 -8.46 -11.14
N THR A 135 -3.18 -8.44 -11.82
CA THR A 135 -2.02 -7.62 -11.42
C THR A 135 -2.18 -6.12 -11.65
N ASN A 136 -3.18 -5.66 -12.40
CA ASN A 136 -3.32 -4.25 -12.79
C ASN A 136 -3.59 -3.34 -11.57
N ILE A 137 -2.79 -2.29 -11.40
CA ILE A 137 -2.89 -1.39 -10.24
C ILE A 137 -4.10 -0.47 -10.29
N TYR A 138 -4.65 -0.17 -11.47
CA TYR A 138 -5.84 0.66 -11.56
C TYR A 138 -7.08 -0.15 -11.24
N GLN A 139 -7.10 -1.44 -11.60
CA GLN A 139 -8.12 -2.37 -11.10
C GLN A 139 -8.05 -2.50 -9.58
N LEU A 140 -6.85 -2.64 -9.00
CA LEU A 140 -6.65 -2.62 -7.54
C LEU A 140 -7.29 -1.38 -6.90
N LYS A 141 -7.02 -0.18 -7.44
CA LYS A 141 -7.61 1.07 -6.92
C LYS A 141 -9.13 1.11 -7.02
N ILE A 142 -9.71 0.60 -8.11
CA ILE A 142 -11.17 0.49 -8.25
C ILE A 142 -11.75 -0.47 -7.21
N LEU A 143 -11.06 -1.59 -6.93
CA LEU A 143 -11.47 -2.53 -5.87
C LEU A 143 -11.39 -1.87 -4.48
N ASP A 144 -10.34 -1.10 -4.19
CA ASP A 144 -10.22 -0.35 -2.94
C ASP A 144 -11.37 0.65 -2.78
N TYR A 145 -11.72 1.40 -3.83
CA TYR A 145 -12.85 2.34 -3.78
C TYR A 145 -14.21 1.63 -3.66
N ALA A 146 -14.40 0.50 -4.33
CA ALA A 146 -15.61 -0.31 -4.19
C ALA A 146 -15.76 -0.83 -2.74
N MET A 147 -14.67 -1.34 -2.16
CA MET A 147 -14.62 -1.77 -0.77
C MET A 147 -14.94 -0.62 0.19
N ASP A 148 -14.31 0.55 0.01
CA ASP A 148 -14.58 1.74 0.82
C ASP A 148 -16.05 2.15 0.73
N ALA A 149 -16.62 2.18 -0.47
CA ALA A 149 -18.03 2.52 -0.67
C ALA A 149 -18.95 1.51 0.02
N CYS A 150 -18.72 0.20 -0.15
CA CYS A 150 -19.49 -0.83 0.53
C CYS A 150 -19.43 -0.71 2.06
N ILE A 151 -18.25 -0.43 2.63
CA ILE A 151 -18.10 -0.20 4.09
C ILE A 151 -18.92 1.00 4.55
N ASN A 152 -18.85 2.13 3.84
CA ASN A 152 -19.59 3.35 4.21
C ASN A 152 -21.11 3.21 4.00
N LEU A 153 -21.55 2.26 3.17
CA LEU A 153 -22.96 1.94 2.94
C LEU A 153 -23.48 0.77 3.81
N GLY A 154 -22.62 0.15 4.63
CA GLY A 154 -22.98 -1.00 5.46
C GLY A 154 -23.12 -2.33 4.70
N LEU A 155 -22.68 -2.39 3.44
CA LEU A 155 -22.71 -3.59 2.59
C LEU A 155 -21.49 -4.49 2.86
N PHE A 156 -21.40 -5.05 4.07
CA PHE A 156 -20.17 -5.73 4.53
C PHE A 156 -19.82 -7.03 3.78
N GLU A 157 -20.81 -7.73 3.22
CA GLU A 157 -20.60 -8.91 2.37
C GLU A 157 -19.87 -8.55 1.07
N GLU A 158 -20.37 -7.55 0.35
CA GLU A 158 -19.70 -7.04 -0.86
C GLU A 158 -18.34 -6.41 -0.55
N ALA A 159 -18.23 -5.71 0.58
CA ALA A 159 -16.95 -5.14 1.01
C ALA A 159 -15.87 -6.23 1.18
N LEU A 160 -16.23 -7.38 1.77
CA LEU A 160 -15.29 -8.49 1.93
C LEU A 160 -14.90 -9.09 0.57
N LEU A 161 -15.86 -9.25 -0.35
CA LEU A 161 -15.59 -9.75 -1.70
C LEU A 161 -14.53 -8.90 -2.42
N TYR A 162 -14.67 -7.57 -2.37
CA TYR A 162 -13.67 -6.68 -2.95
C TYR A 162 -12.36 -6.73 -2.17
N GLY A 163 -12.42 -6.70 -0.84
CA GLY A 163 -11.25 -6.76 0.04
C GLY A 163 -10.37 -7.99 -0.17
N ASP A 164 -10.96 -9.19 -0.24
CA ASP A 164 -10.22 -10.44 -0.46
C ASP A 164 -9.44 -10.43 -1.79
N ARG A 165 -10.03 -9.85 -2.85
CA ARG A 165 -9.36 -9.69 -4.16
C ARG A 165 -8.13 -8.78 -4.11
N THR A 166 -8.04 -7.88 -3.13
CA THR A 166 -6.89 -6.97 -3.00
C THR A 166 -5.69 -7.60 -2.29
N LEU A 167 -5.89 -8.61 -1.44
CA LEU A 167 -4.86 -9.11 -0.52
C LEU A 167 -3.57 -9.57 -1.24
N GLU A 168 -3.72 -10.33 -2.32
CA GLU A 168 -2.59 -10.83 -3.10
C GLU A 168 -1.84 -9.68 -3.80
N LEU A 169 -2.56 -8.66 -4.28
CA LEU A 169 -1.96 -7.49 -4.91
C LEU A 169 -1.19 -6.64 -3.92
N TYR A 170 -1.76 -6.42 -2.72
CA TYR A 170 -1.06 -5.75 -1.65
C TYR A 170 0.19 -6.52 -1.23
N ARG A 171 0.16 -7.86 -1.20
CA ARG A 171 1.35 -8.69 -0.95
C ARG A 171 2.43 -8.51 -2.03
N ARG A 172 2.04 -8.47 -3.31
CA ARG A 172 2.98 -8.33 -4.45
C ARG A 172 3.61 -6.94 -4.53
N TYR A 173 2.80 -5.90 -4.33
CA TYR A 173 3.23 -4.52 -4.55
C TYR A 173 3.83 -3.85 -3.31
N TYR A 174 3.42 -4.26 -2.12
CA TYR A 174 3.95 -3.78 -0.84
C TYR A 174 4.69 -4.90 -0.08
N PRO A 175 5.88 -5.30 -0.55
CA PRO A 175 6.63 -6.40 0.06
C PRO A 175 7.17 -6.04 1.45
N GLY A 176 7.53 -7.07 2.22
CA GLY A 176 8.14 -6.90 3.54
C GLY A 176 7.20 -6.23 4.55
N PHE A 177 7.76 -5.34 5.37
CA PHE A 177 7.05 -4.63 6.43
C PHE A 177 6.47 -3.30 5.94
N HIS A 178 5.40 -3.36 5.13
CA HIS A 178 4.77 -2.16 4.60
C HIS A 178 3.47 -1.81 5.34
N PRO A 179 3.29 -0.55 5.82
CA PRO A 179 2.13 -0.17 6.63
C PRO A 179 0.80 -0.33 5.88
N LEU A 180 0.72 0.03 4.60
CA LEU A 180 -0.53 -0.09 3.82
C LEU A 180 -1.00 -1.53 3.65
N ARG A 181 -0.07 -2.49 3.49
CA ARG A 181 -0.41 -3.92 3.44
C ARG A 181 -1.02 -4.37 4.77
N ALA A 182 -0.41 -3.96 5.87
CA ALA A 182 -0.84 -4.33 7.20
C ALA A 182 -2.23 -3.76 7.53
N VAL A 183 -2.46 -2.49 7.20
CA VAL A 183 -3.77 -1.84 7.35
C VAL A 183 -4.82 -2.54 6.49
N GLN A 184 -4.52 -2.86 5.22
CA GLN A 184 -5.48 -3.56 4.37
C GLN A 184 -5.85 -4.94 4.92
N MET A 185 -4.87 -5.70 5.43
CA MET A 185 -5.12 -6.98 6.10
C MET A 185 -5.98 -6.81 7.35
N MET A 186 -5.72 -5.80 8.18
CA MET A 186 -6.57 -5.50 9.34
C MET A 186 -8.02 -5.18 8.94
N ARG A 187 -8.21 -4.40 7.86
CA ARG A 187 -9.56 -4.08 7.34
C ARG A 187 -10.31 -5.32 6.88
N VAL A 188 -9.64 -6.19 6.11
CA VAL A 188 -10.22 -7.45 5.64
C VAL A 188 -10.49 -8.40 6.81
N GLY A 189 -9.56 -8.55 7.75
CA GLY A 189 -9.75 -9.38 8.95
C GLY A 189 -10.94 -8.92 9.80
N LYS A 190 -11.17 -7.61 9.91
CA LYS A 190 -12.36 -7.06 10.58
C LYS A 190 -13.66 -7.40 9.82
N LEU A 191 -13.66 -7.34 8.49
CA LEU A 191 -14.80 -7.75 7.67
C LEU A 191 -15.09 -9.26 7.82
N GLN A 192 -14.05 -10.09 7.84
CA GLN A 192 -14.17 -11.54 8.07
C GLN A 192 -14.77 -11.84 9.45
N TYR A 193 -14.30 -11.13 10.48
CA TYR A 193 -14.83 -11.25 11.85
C TYR A 193 -16.32 -10.91 11.93
N ASN A 194 -16.73 -9.80 11.30
CA ASN A 194 -18.13 -9.37 11.26
C ASN A 194 -19.07 -10.33 10.51
N GLN A 195 -18.51 -11.29 9.75
CA GLN A 195 -19.26 -12.35 9.06
C GLN A 195 -19.10 -13.72 9.74
N ASP A 196 -18.68 -13.75 11.00
CA ASP A 196 -18.46 -14.97 11.79
C ASP A 196 -17.44 -15.95 11.16
N ARG A 197 -16.58 -15.48 10.26
CA ARG A 197 -15.49 -16.27 9.65
C ARG A 197 -14.27 -16.29 10.58
N ILE A 198 -14.47 -16.69 11.83
CA ILE A 198 -13.50 -16.52 12.93
C ILE A 198 -12.11 -17.11 12.61
N PRO A 199 -11.97 -18.34 12.07
CA PRO A 199 -10.63 -18.89 11.77
C PRO A 199 -9.87 -18.09 10.71
N GLN A 200 -10.57 -17.62 9.67
CA GLN A 200 -9.97 -16.79 8.61
C GLN A 200 -9.61 -15.41 9.15
N ALA A 201 -10.50 -14.79 9.91
CA ALA A 201 -10.26 -13.50 10.55
C ALA A 201 -9.01 -13.55 11.44
N LEU A 202 -8.90 -14.57 12.30
CA LEU A 202 -7.76 -14.72 13.20
C LEU A 202 -6.43 -14.83 12.44
N GLU A 203 -6.39 -15.62 11.37
CA GLU A 203 -5.18 -15.78 10.57
C GLU A 203 -4.78 -14.47 9.88
N THR A 204 -5.73 -13.79 9.25
CA THR A 204 -5.50 -12.49 8.60
C THR A 204 -5.02 -11.43 9.61
N LEU A 205 -5.63 -11.37 10.80
CA LEU A 205 -5.28 -10.42 11.86
C LEU A 205 -3.92 -10.73 12.49
N LYS A 206 -3.54 -11.99 12.65
CA LYS A 206 -2.19 -12.39 13.11
C LYS A 206 -1.12 -11.91 12.14
N GLN A 207 -1.34 -12.09 10.84
CA GLN A 207 -0.40 -11.62 9.82
C GLN A 207 -0.35 -10.08 9.76
N ALA A 208 -1.49 -9.39 9.89
CA ALA A 208 -1.53 -7.94 10.02
C ALA A 208 -0.70 -7.47 11.24
N TYR A 209 -0.88 -8.10 12.40
CA TYR A 209 -0.19 -7.73 13.64
C TYR A 209 1.32 -7.87 13.52
N ALA A 210 1.80 -8.95 12.91
CA ALA A 210 3.24 -9.15 12.67
C ALA A 210 3.87 -7.99 11.90
N ILE A 211 3.13 -7.37 10.96
CA ILE A 211 3.60 -6.23 10.19
C ILE A 211 3.38 -4.90 10.92
N MET A 212 2.22 -4.71 11.55
CA MET A 212 1.88 -3.46 12.24
C MET A 212 2.75 -3.22 13.48
N LYS A 213 3.16 -4.28 14.19
CA LYS A 213 4.09 -4.16 15.32
C LYS A 213 5.41 -3.50 14.92
N VAL A 214 5.91 -3.75 13.71
CA VAL A 214 7.14 -3.13 13.18
C VAL A 214 6.87 -1.74 12.62
N THR A 215 5.80 -1.58 11.84
CA THR A 215 5.56 -0.36 11.07
C THR A 215 4.91 0.77 11.86
N HIS A 216 4.06 0.44 12.83
CA HIS A 216 3.33 1.40 13.66
C HIS A 216 3.84 1.43 15.10
N GLY A 217 4.35 0.28 15.60
CA GLY A 217 4.78 0.11 16.98
C GLY A 217 3.64 -0.35 17.89
N SER A 218 3.99 -1.04 18.99
CA SER A 218 3.01 -1.63 19.91
C SER A 218 2.05 -0.62 20.54
N GLU A 219 2.52 0.62 20.79
CA GLU A 219 1.73 1.66 21.46
C GLU A 219 0.77 2.42 20.53
N HIS A 220 0.80 2.14 19.22
CA HIS A 220 -0.07 2.81 18.28
C HIS A 220 -1.53 2.34 18.45
N SER A 221 -2.49 3.27 18.44
CA SER A 221 -3.92 2.96 18.67
C SER A 221 -4.45 1.85 17.76
N LEU A 222 -4.17 1.92 16.46
CA LEU A 222 -4.55 0.86 15.52
C LEU A 222 -4.00 -0.53 15.89
N VAL A 223 -2.81 -0.61 16.49
CA VAL A 223 -2.23 -1.88 16.93
C VAL A 223 -2.95 -2.42 18.17
N GLN A 224 -3.37 -1.53 19.07
CA GLN A 224 -4.20 -1.89 20.23
C GLN A 224 -5.57 -2.41 19.78
N ASP A 225 -6.24 -1.70 18.88
CA ASP A 225 -7.53 -2.12 18.29
C ASP A 225 -7.42 -3.50 17.61
N LEU A 226 -6.32 -3.72 16.87
CA LEU A 226 -6.02 -4.99 16.23
C LEU A 226 -5.80 -6.12 17.25
N MET A 227 -5.08 -5.85 18.33
CA MET A 227 -4.83 -6.84 19.38
C MET A 227 -6.12 -7.23 20.11
N GLU A 228 -7.00 -6.26 20.40
CA GLU A 228 -8.30 -6.53 21.00
C GLU A 228 -9.15 -7.42 20.08
N LEU A 229 -9.28 -7.07 18.81
CA LEU A 229 -10.05 -7.85 17.84
C LEU A 229 -9.48 -9.26 17.65
N LYS A 230 -8.14 -9.38 17.60
CA LYS A 230 -7.46 -10.67 17.55
C LYS A 230 -7.77 -11.50 18.80
N GLY A 231 -7.74 -10.90 19.99
CA GLY A 231 -8.07 -11.57 21.25
C GLY A 231 -9.51 -12.06 21.31
N GLN A 232 -10.46 -11.28 20.75
CA GLN A 232 -11.85 -11.70 20.59
C GLN A 232 -11.98 -12.93 19.68
N CYS A 233 -11.23 -12.97 18.57
CA CYS A 233 -11.19 -14.14 17.69
C CYS A 233 -10.62 -15.38 18.38
N GLU A 234 -9.56 -15.23 19.18
CA GLU A 234 -8.94 -16.33 19.93
C GLU A 234 -9.88 -16.91 20.98
N ALA A 235 -10.62 -16.06 21.69
CA ALA A 235 -11.62 -16.50 22.67
C ALA A 235 -12.83 -17.19 22.02
N GLY A 236 -13.15 -16.86 20.77
CA GLY A 236 -14.25 -17.45 20.01
C GLY A 236 -13.95 -18.79 19.34
N MET A 237 -12.70 -19.29 19.36
CA MET A 237 -12.39 -20.59 18.78
C MET A 237 -12.81 -21.74 19.71
N PRO A 238 -13.44 -22.81 19.20
CA PRO A 238 -13.70 -24.01 20.00
C PRO A 238 -12.38 -24.67 20.41
N VAL A 239 -12.29 -25.07 21.69
CA VAL A 239 -11.16 -25.77 22.32
C VAL A 239 -11.07 -27.21 21.82
#